data_AF-A0A970V800-F1
#
_entry.id   AF-A0A970V800-F1
#
_cell.length_a   1.000
_cell.length_b   1.000
_cell.length_c   1.000
_cell.angle_alpha   90.00
_cell.angle_beta   90.00
_cell.angle_gamma   90.00
#
_symmetry.space_group_name_H-M   'P 1'
#
loop_
_entity.id
_entity.type
_entity.pdbx_description
1 polymer ?
#
loop_
_entity_poly.entity_id
_entity_poly.type
_entity_poly.pdbx_seq_one_letter_code
_entity_poly.pdbx_strand_id
1 'polypeptide(L)'
;MGAILAMLAMAAVAASTPLSEAEVQRFIASLPEIEQLSAEEQDAGWLDEADGLDFERPLSGSIHALRGRAMYGQLDAVAAKHGFSGLEHWARVGDKVFKAFLALEMEQQRPQLQAQAAEQLREIEQNPHLTPEQREQLKHMLSSSMQFMESLAQAPASDMEAVRPHLAELRRLLER
;
A
#
# COMPACT_ATOMS: atom_id res chain seq x y z
N MET A 1 45.90 6.34 36.62
CA MET A 1 45.78 6.69 35.18
C MET A 1 44.52 6.03 34.67
N GLY A 2 43.63 6.82 34.07
CA GLY A 2 42.19 6.55 33.97
C GLY A 2 41.79 5.46 33.00
N ALA A 3 40.72 4.74 33.35
CA ALA A 3 40.02 3.82 32.48
C ALA A 3 39.23 4.60 31.42
N ILE A 4 39.50 4.32 30.15
CA ILE A 4 38.71 4.85 29.03
C ILE A 4 37.52 3.90 28.84
N LEU A 5 36.34 4.37 29.25
CA LEU A 5 35.07 3.74 28.88
C LEU A 5 34.74 4.12 27.43
N ALA A 6 34.86 3.17 26.51
CA ALA A 6 34.33 3.31 25.16
C ALA A 6 32.82 3.05 25.20
N MET A 7 32.01 4.12 25.09
CA MET A 7 30.57 4.00 24.85
C MET A 7 30.33 3.50 23.42
N LEU A 8 29.86 2.27 23.29
CA LEU A 8 29.25 1.74 22.07
C LEU A 8 27.88 2.42 21.89
N ALA A 9 27.78 3.33 20.92
CA ALA A 9 26.51 3.84 20.43
C ALA A 9 25.81 2.72 19.65
N MET A 10 24.85 2.05 20.29
CA MET A 10 23.93 1.14 19.62
C MET A 10 23.03 1.99 18.71
N ALA A 11 23.29 1.99 17.41
CA ALA A 11 22.36 2.56 16.44
C ALA A 11 21.07 1.72 16.52
N ALA A 12 20.02 2.28 17.12
CA ALA A 12 18.69 1.71 17.05
C ALA A 12 18.25 1.75 15.58
N VAL A 13 18.36 0.61 14.90
CA VAL A 13 17.64 0.39 13.65
C VAL A 13 16.18 0.57 14.02
N ALA A 14 15.55 1.63 13.51
CA ALA A 14 14.13 1.86 13.68
C ALA A 14 13.38 0.77 12.92
N ALA A 15 13.24 -0.40 13.54
CA ALA A 15 12.36 -1.45 13.07
C ALA A 15 10.96 -0.84 13.06
N SER A 16 10.36 -0.69 11.88
CA SER A 16 8.97 -0.30 11.75
C SER A 16 8.15 -1.31 12.54
N THR A 17 7.42 -0.85 13.55
CA THR A 17 6.54 -1.71 14.35
C THR A 17 5.62 -2.50 13.41
N PRO A 18 5.56 -3.84 13.49
CA PRO A 18 4.65 -4.64 12.67
C PRO A 18 3.21 -4.15 12.82
N LEU A 19 2.44 -4.20 11.76
CA LEU A 19 1.01 -3.90 11.81
C LEU A 19 0.31 -4.93 12.70
N SER A 20 -0.39 -4.47 13.73
CA SER A 20 -1.23 -5.32 14.57
C SER A 20 -2.66 -5.39 14.03
N GLU A 21 -3.34 -6.52 14.28
CA GLU A 21 -4.76 -6.68 13.91
C GLU A 21 -5.65 -5.56 14.49
N ALA A 22 -5.38 -5.14 15.73
CA ALA A 22 -6.10 -4.06 16.37
C ALA A 22 -5.91 -2.70 15.67
N GLU A 23 -4.75 -2.45 15.06
CA GLU A 23 -4.53 -1.24 14.25
C GLU A 23 -5.31 -1.31 12.93
N VAL A 24 -5.37 -2.49 12.29
CA VAL A 24 -6.20 -2.71 11.09
C VAL A 24 -7.68 -2.44 11.40
N GLN A 25 -8.19 -3.00 12.49
CA GLN A 25 -9.59 -2.81 12.91
C GLN A 25 -9.91 -1.34 13.19
N ARG A 26 -9.04 -0.64 13.94
CA ARG A 26 -9.22 0.80 14.22
C ARG A 26 -9.15 1.64 12.94
N PHE A 27 -8.28 1.27 12.01
CA PHE A 27 -8.17 1.95 10.71
C PHE A 27 -9.46 1.77 9.91
N ILE A 28 -9.93 0.54 9.74
CA ILE A 28 -11.19 0.23 9.06
C ILE A 28 -12.38 0.98 9.69
N ALA A 29 -12.48 0.95 11.02
CA ALA A 29 -13.56 1.63 11.76
C ALA A 29 -13.56 3.15 11.59
N SER A 30 -12.42 3.74 11.27
CA SER A 30 -12.29 5.19 11.05
C SER A 30 -12.71 5.65 9.65
N LEU A 31 -12.65 4.77 8.64
CA LEU A 31 -12.89 5.14 7.24
C LEU A 31 -14.25 5.82 6.99
N PRO A 32 -15.39 5.34 7.52
CA PRO A 32 -16.68 5.98 7.27
C PRO A 32 -16.76 7.43 7.79
N GLU A 33 -16.12 7.73 8.92
CA GLU A 33 -16.14 9.08 9.51
C GLU A 33 -15.19 10.03 8.76
N ILE A 34 -14.03 9.53 8.33
CA ILE A 34 -13.10 10.27 7.47
C ILE A 34 -13.73 10.61 6.12
N GLU A 35 -14.44 9.66 5.51
CA GLU A 35 -15.16 9.87 4.24
C GLU A 35 -16.29 10.89 4.38
N GLN A 36 -17.10 10.78 5.44
CA GLN A 36 -18.17 11.73 5.70
C GLN A 36 -17.61 13.15 5.82
N LEU A 37 -16.54 13.32 6.60
CA LEU A 37 -15.88 14.62 6.78
C LEU A 37 -15.33 15.17 5.44
N SER A 38 -14.76 14.31 4.61
CA SER A 38 -14.22 14.69 3.31
C SER A 38 -15.31 15.13 2.32
N ALA A 39 -16.46 14.45 2.35
CA ALA A 39 -17.61 14.79 1.51
C ALA A 39 -18.28 16.12 1.93
N GLU A 40 -18.29 16.45 3.22
CA GLU A 40 -18.91 17.67 3.75
C GLU A 40 -18.15 18.95 3.35
N GLU A 41 -16.83 18.87 3.16
CA GLU A 41 -15.97 20.06 3.01
C GLU A 41 -15.68 20.45 1.54
N GLN A 42 -16.32 19.83 0.53
CA GLN A 42 -16.07 20.03 -0.92
C GLN A 42 -14.61 19.84 -1.39
N ASP A 43 -13.65 19.62 -0.48
CA ASP A 43 -12.27 19.16 -0.71
C ASP A 43 -12.24 17.63 -0.89
N ALA A 44 -13.32 17.03 -1.43
CA ALA A 44 -13.54 15.59 -1.54
C ALA A 44 -12.48 14.86 -2.38
N GLY A 45 -11.65 15.63 -3.08
CA GLY A 45 -10.58 15.13 -3.91
C GLY A 45 -9.36 14.65 -3.13
N TRP A 46 -9.08 14.98 -1.87
CA TRP A 46 -7.75 14.64 -1.30
C TRP A 46 -7.46 13.12 -1.17
N LEU A 47 -8.51 12.29 -1.08
CA LEU A 47 -8.40 10.82 -1.14
C LEU A 47 -8.29 10.30 -2.59
N ASP A 48 -8.93 10.98 -3.54
CA ASP A 48 -8.97 10.62 -4.97
C ASP A 48 -7.83 11.24 -5.81
N GLU A 49 -7.32 12.40 -5.40
CA GLU A 49 -6.24 13.22 -5.95
C GLU A 49 -4.86 12.75 -5.46
N ALA A 50 -4.79 11.50 -5.00
CA ALA A 50 -3.58 10.69 -5.04
C ALA A 50 -3.08 10.45 -6.49
N ASP A 51 -3.32 11.39 -7.41
CA ASP A 51 -2.96 11.39 -8.83
C ASP A 51 -1.45 11.69 -9.06
N GLY A 52 -0.65 11.47 -8.02
CA GLY A 52 0.81 11.49 -8.01
C GLY A 52 1.30 10.37 -7.12
N LEU A 53 0.91 9.14 -7.46
CA LEU A 53 1.00 7.91 -6.68
C LEU A 53 2.41 7.64 -6.13
N ASP A 54 2.70 8.16 -4.94
CA ASP A 54 3.61 7.45 -4.06
C ASP A 54 2.89 6.17 -3.62
N PHE A 55 2.94 5.14 -4.46
CA PHE A 55 2.41 3.81 -4.15
C PHE A 55 3.02 3.24 -2.86
N GLU A 56 4.18 3.75 -2.44
CA GLU A 56 4.77 3.37 -1.18
C GLU A 56 4.06 4.03 0.01
N ARG A 57 3.42 5.18 -0.16
CA ARG A 57 2.82 5.97 0.93
C ARG A 57 1.61 6.80 0.48
N PRO A 58 0.55 6.16 -0.06
CA PRO A 58 -0.57 6.88 -0.65
C PRO A 58 -1.26 7.84 0.34
N LEU A 59 -1.44 7.43 1.60
CA LEU A 59 -2.13 8.24 2.61
C LEU A 59 -1.19 9.22 3.30
N SER A 60 0.04 8.80 3.65
CA SER A 60 1.00 9.73 4.27
C SER A 60 1.40 10.86 3.32
N GLY A 61 1.47 10.60 2.01
CA GLY A 61 1.70 11.61 0.98
C GLY A 61 0.59 12.65 0.95
N SER A 62 -0.67 12.22 0.82
CA SER A 62 -1.83 13.13 0.77
C SER A 62 -2.00 13.94 2.05
N ILE A 63 -1.80 13.33 3.22
CA ILE A 63 -1.92 14.04 4.51
C ILE A 63 -0.83 15.11 4.68
N HIS A 64 0.37 14.90 4.14
CA HIS A 64 1.41 15.92 4.20
C HIS A 64 0.98 17.21 3.49
N ALA A 65 0.26 17.10 2.37
CA ALA A 65 -0.25 18.23 1.59
C ALA A 65 -1.36 19.03 2.31
N LEU A 66 -2.02 18.41 3.30
CA LEU A 66 -3.11 19.03 4.06
C LEU A 66 -2.61 19.84 5.27
N ARG A 67 -1.32 19.76 5.64
CA ARG A 67 -0.80 20.48 6.82
C ARG A 67 -1.09 21.98 6.75
N GLY A 68 -1.56 22.53 7.87
CA GLY A 68 -1.89 23.95 7.99
C GLY A 68 -3.26 24.33 7.44
N ARG A 69 -4.03 23.38 6.86
CA ARG A 69 -5.43 23.57 6.50
C ARG A 69 -6.35 23.19 7.66
N ALA A 70 -7.57 23.75 7.68
CA ALA A 70 -8.57 23.45 8.70
C ALA A 70 -8.93 21.94 8.74
N MET A 71 -9.05 21.32 7.56
CA MET A 71 -9.30 19.90 7.36
C MET A 71 -8.32 19.00 8.15
N TYR A 72 -7.05 19.38 8.24
CA TYR A 72 -6.04 18.60 8.96
C TYR A 72 -6.42 18.38 10.43
N GLY A 73 -6.88 19.43 11.11
CA GLY A 73 -7.25 19.36 12.52
C GLY A 73 -8.51 18.52 12.76
N GLN A 74 -9.46 18.55 11.82
CA GLN A 74 -10.66 17.72 11.90
C GLN A 74 -10.34 16.23 11.68
N LEU A 75 -9.51 15.91 10.68
CA LEU A 75 -9.03 14.55 10.43
C LEU A 75 -8.18 14.03 11.60
N ASP A 76 -7.34 14.87 12.20
CA ASP A 76 -6.56 14.53 13.40
C ASP A 76 -7.44 14.18 14.59
N ALA A 77 -8.53 14.94 14.80
CA ALA A 77 -9.50 14.64 15.85
C ALA A 77 -10.21 13.29 15.63
N VAL A 78 -10.56 12.95 14.37
CA VAL A 78 -11.13 11.64 14.04
C VAL A 78 -10.10 10.54 14.28
N ALA A 79 -8.85 10.70 13.82
CA ALA A 79 -7.78 9.74 14.07
C ALA A 79 -7.59 9.49 15.58
N ALA A 80 -7.55 10.56 16.40
CA ALA A 80 -7.44 10.44 17.85
C ALA A 80 -8.64 9.71 18.48
N LYS A 81 -9.87 10.00 18.03
CA LYS A 81 -11.10 9.32 18.48
C LYS A 81 -11.05 7.82 18.24
N HIS A 82 -10.44 7.38 17.13
CA HIS A 82 -10.24 5.97 16.79
C HIS A 82 -8.97 5.37 17.42
N GLY A 83 -8.34 6.05 18.38
CA GLY A 83 -7.23 5.51 19.16
C GLY A 83 -5.86 5.61 18.50
N PHE A 84 -5.73 6.39 17.43
CA PHE A 84 -4.43 6.75 16.86
C PHE A 84 -3.79 7.88 17.66
N SER A 85 -2.47 8.01 17.55
CA SER A 85 -1.72 9.07 18.25
C SER A 85 -1.79 10.42 17.54
N GLY A 86 -2.50 10.48 16.41
CA GLY A 86 -2.62 11.62 15.52
C GLY A 86 -2.76 11.17 14.06
N LEU A 87 -3.05 12.11 13.17
CA LEU A 87 -3.31 11.87 11.76
C LEU A 87 -2.14 11.21 11.03
N GLU A 88 -0.89 11.55 11.37
CA GLU A 88 0.26 10.90 10.74
C GLU A 88 0.44 9.45 11.18
N HIS A 89 0.02 9.09 12.41
CA HIS A 89 0.02 7.69 12.82
C HIS A 89 -1.04 6.91 12.03
N TRP A 90 -2.24 7.47 11.90
CA TRP A 90 -3.31 6.91 11.07
C TRP A 90 -2.85 6.70 9.62
N ALA A 91 -2.22 7.70 9.01
CA ALA A 91 -1.72 7.63 7.63
C ALA A 91 -0.72 6.49 7.42
N ARG A 92 0.26 6.37 8.32
CA ARG A 92 1.28 5.31 8.25
C ARG A 92 0.68 3.91 8.42
N VAL A 93 -0.34 3.77 9.26
CA VAL A 93 -1.08 2.50 9.39
C VAL A 93 -1.84 2.21 8.12
N GLY A 94 -2.54 3.21 7.56
CA GLY A 94 -3.26 3.07 6.30
C GLY A 94 -2.36 2.67 5.13
N ASP A 95 -1.18 3.26 4.99
CA ASP A 95 -0.20 2.89 3.96
C ASP A 95 0.15 1.39 4.02
N LYS A 96 0.37 0.86 5.24
CA LYS A 96 0.68 -0.56 5.44
C LYS A 96 -0.52 -1.44 5.14
N VAL A 97 -1.71 -1.05 5.60
CA VAL A 97 -2.96 -1.77 5.32
C VAL A 97 -3.19 -1.87 3.82
N PHE A 98 -3.04 -0.76 3.09
CA PHE A 98 -3.23 -0.71 1.65
C PHE A 98 -2.23 -1.59 0.89
N LYS A 99 -0.94 -1.54 1.24
CA LYS A 99 0.07 -2.42 0.64
C LYS A 99 -0.19 -3.90 0.90
N ALA A 100 -0.49 -4.25 2.16
CA ALA A 100 -0.80 -5.61 2.53
C ALA A 100 -2.07 -6.12 1.83
N PHE A 101 -3.09 -5.26 1.69
CA PHE A 101 -4.28 -5.53 0.89
C PHE A 101 -3.92 -5.83 -0.58
N LEU A 102 -3.16 -4.96 -1.25
CA LEU A 102 -2.74 -5.16 -2.65
C LEU A 102 -1.90 -6.43 -2.83
N ALA A 103 -0.99 -6.72 -1.89
CA ALA A 103 -0.19 -7.94 -1.90
C ALA A 103 -1.06 -9.21 -1.80
N LEU A 104 -2.09 -9.18 -0.95
CA LEU A 104 -3.05 -10.28 -0.80
C LEU A 104 -3.95 -10.44 -2.03
N GLU A 105 -4.43 -9.35 -2.63
CA GLU A 105 -5.19 -9.42 -3.89
C GLU A 105 -4.33 -10.04 -5.01
N MET A 106 -3.08 -9.61 -5.14
CA MET A 106 -2.15 -10.18 -6.11
C MET A 106 -1.84 -11.66 -5.81
N GLU A 107 -1.70 -12.04 -4.54
CA GLU A 107 -1.52 -13.45 -4.14
C GLU A 107 -2.70 -14.31 -4.64
N GLN A 108 -3.93 -13.81 -4.51
CA GLN A 108 -5.14 -14.49 -4.99
C GLN A 108 -5.21 -14.58 -6.52
N GLN A 109 -4.81 -13.51 -7.23
CA GLN A 109 -4.85 -13.44 -8.70
C GLN A 109 -3.66 -14.12 -9.37
N ARG A 110 -2.57 -14.39 -8.66
CA ARG A 110 -1.31 -14.93 -9.19
C ARG A 110 -1.50 -16.16 -10.09
N PRO A 111 -2.28 -17.19 -9.72
CA PRO A 111 -2.45 -18.36 -10.60
C PRO A 111 -3.08 -18.00 -11.95
N GLN A 112 -4.06 -17.09 -11.96
CA GLN A 112 -4.70 -16.64 -13.19
C GLN A 112 -3.73 -15.80 -14.04
N LEU A 113 -2.99 -14.88 -13.42
CA LEU A 113 -1.99 -14.06 -14.11
C LEU A 113 -0.89 -14.92 -14.73
N GLN A 114 -0.40 -15.94 -14.02
CA GLN A 114 0.58 -16.88 -14.54
C GLN A 114 0.03 -17.68 -15.73
N ALA A 115 -1.22 -18.13 -15.66
CA ALA A 115 -1.87 -18.82 -16.77
C ALA A 115 -2.02 -17.92 -18.00
N GLN A 116 -2.43 -16.67 -17.82
CA GLN A 116 -2.55 -15.69 -18.90
C GLN A 116 -1.19 -15.37 -19.54
N ALA A 117 -0.15 -15.16 -18.73
CA ALA A 117 1.19 -14.93 -19.23
C ALA A 117 1.74 -16.13 -20.03
N ALA A 118 1.50 -17.35 -19.55
CA ALA A 118 1.89 -18.56 -20.26
C ALA A 118 1.15 -18.72 -21.60
N GLU A 119 -0.10 -18.29 -21.69
CA GLU A 119 -0.85 -18.26 -22.94
C GLU A 119 -0.29 -17.23 -23.92
N GLN A 120 -0.09 -15.99 -23.46
CA GLN A 120 0.50 -14.91 -24.27
C GLN A 120 1.89 -15.29 -24.79
N LEU A 121 2.69 -15.96 -23.96
CA LEU A 121 3.99 -16.48 -24.38
C LEU A 121 3.85 -17.49 -25.53
N ARG A 122 2.89 -18.41 -25.43
CA ARG A 122 2.62 -19.38 -26.51
C ARG A 122 2.14 -18.70 -27.80
N GLU A 123 1.28 -17.69 -27.69
CA GLU A 123 0.83 -16.92 -28.86
C GLU A 123 1.99 -16.21 -29.55
N ILE A 124 2.88 -15.56 -28.78
CA ILE A 124 4.11 -14.95 -29.28
C ILE A 124 4.98 -16.02 -29.97
N GLU A 125 5.12 -17.20 -29.37
CA GLU A 125 5.93 -18.31 -29.88
C GLU A 125 5.36 -19.00 -31.13
N GLN A 126 4.06 -18.89 -31.38
CA GLN A 126 3.42 -19.52 -32.53
C GLN A 126 3.14 -18.55 -33.67
N ASN A 127 3.23 -17.24 -33.42
CA ASN A 127 2.92 -16.22 -34.43
C ASN A 127 3.93 -16.25 -35.59
N PRO A 128 3.52 -16.60 -36.83
CA PRO A 128 4.41 -16.69 -37.99
C PRO A 128 4.79 -15.31 -38.57
N HIS A 129 4.13 -14.24 -38.13
CA HIS A 129 4.36 -12.88 -38.63
C HIS A 129 5.45 -12.12 -37.85
N LEU A 130 5.99 -12.72 -36.78
CA LEU A 130 7.04 -12.11 -35.96
C LEU A 130 8.42 -12.59 -36.39
N THR A 131 9.34 -11.65 -36.62
CA THR A 131 10.78 -11.98 -36.74
C THR A 131 11.32 -12.54 -35.41
N PRO A 132 12.45 -13.26 -35.43
CA PRO A 132 13.09 -13.72 -34.20
C PRO A 132 13.36 -12.60 -33.20
N GLU A 133 13.82 -11.44 -33.67
CA GLU A 133 14.12 -10.28 -32.82
C GLU A 133 12.85 -9.70 -32.18
N GLN A 134 11.77 -9.55 -32.97
CA GLN A 134 10.49 -9.04 -32.47
C GLN A 134 9.89 -9.97 -31.41
N ARG A 135 10.02 -11.29 -31.62
CA ARG A 135 9.55 -12.30 -30.68
C ARG A 135 10.27 -12.19 -29.33
N GLU A 136 11.59 -12.10 -29.34
CA GLU A 136 12.37 -11.96 -28.11
C GLU A 136 12.08 -10.63 -27.40
N GLN A 137 11.89 -9.53 -28.14
CA GLN A 137 11.48 -8.25 -27.55
C GLN A 137 10.13 -8.36 -26.82
N LEU A 138 9.13 -8.99 -27.44
CA LEU A 138 7.81 -9.16 -26.83
C LEU A 138 7.86 -10.05 -25.59
N LYS A 139 8.65 -11.13 -25.63
CA LYS A 139 8.88 -12.00 -24.46
C LYS A 139 9.52 -11.23 -23.30
N HIS A 140 10.52 -10.41 -23.60
CA HIS A 140 11.18 -9.58 -22.59
C HIS A 140 10.22 -8.55 -21.98
N MET A 141 9.38 -7.92 -22.81
CA MET A 141 8.35 -6.99 -22.34
C MET A 141 7.36 -7.70 -21.39
N LEU A 142 6.83 -8.85 -21.78
CA LEU A 142 5.92 -9.63 -20.94
C LEU A 142 6.55 -9.99 -19.59
N SER A 143 7.79 -10.49 -19.59
CA SER A 143 8.50 -10.83 -18.35
C SER A 143 8.75 -9.62 -17.46
N SER A 144 9.14 -8.48 -18.06
CA SER A 144 9.38 -7.24 -17.34
C SER A 144 8.09 -6.70 -16.70
N SER A 145 6.96 -6.78 -17.42
CA SER A 145 5.65 -6.42 -16.89
C SER A 145 5.24 -7.30 -15.70
N MET A 146 5.48 -8.62 -15.77
CA MET A 146 5.22 -9.52 -14.64
C MET A 146 6.06 -9.19 -13.41
N GLN A 147 7.37 -8.97 -13.59
CA GLN A 147 8.27 -8.60 -12.50
C GLN A 147 7.88 -7.26 -11.87
N PHE A 148 7.46 -6.29 -12.68
CA PHE A 148 6.96 -5.01 -12.18
C PHE A 148 5.70 -5.20 -11.33
N MET A 149 4.72 -5.97 -11.80
CA MET A 149 3.52 -6.28 -11.01
C MET A 149 3.85 -6.98 -9.70
N GLU A 150 4.76 -7.95 -9.71
CA GLU A 150 5.23 -8.64 -8.50
C GLU A 150 5.94 -7.70 -7.52
N SER A 151 6.64 -6.67 -8.03
CA SER A 151 7.32 -5.68 -7.18
C SER A 151 6.36 -4.74 -6.46
N LEU A 152 5.23 -4.39 -7.10
CA LEU A 152 4.19 -3.54 -6.52
C LEU A 152 3.38 -4.26 -5.44
N ALA A 153 3.35 -5.60 -5.50
CA ALA A 153 2.55 -6.45 -4.62
C ALA A 153 3.38 -7.10 -3.51
N GLN A 154 4.37 -6.38 -2.98
CA GLN A 154 5.16 -6.82 -1.83
C GLN A 154 4.75 -6.07 -0.58
N ALA A 155 4.49 -6.82 0.49
CA ALA A 155 4.27 -6.28 1.82
C ALA A 155 4.97 -7.19 2.85
N PRO A 156 5.36 -6.66 4.03
CA PRO A 156 5.86 -7.50 5.11
C PRO A 156 4.86 -8.61 5.45
N ALA A 157 5.34 -9.85 5.63
CA ALA A 157 4.48 -10.99 5.91
C ALA A 157 3.59 -10.77 7.15
N SER A 158 4.13 -10.14 8.20
CA SER A 158 3.37 -9.78 9.40
C SER A 158 2.19 -8.85 9.10
N ASP A 159 2.36 -7.91 8.17
CA ASP A 159 1.32 -6.96 7.80
C ASP A 159 0.23 -7.66 6.96
N MET A 160 0.64 -8.57 6.07
CA MET A 160 -0.29 -9.43 5.34
C MET A 160 -1.09 -10.34 6.28
N GLU A 161 -0.46 -10.91 7.32
CA GLU A 161 -1.13 -11.73 8.34
C GLU A 161 -2.18 -10.93 9.12
N ALA A 162 -1.85 -9.70 9.53
CA ALA A 162 -2.79 -8.83 10.23
C ALA A 162 -3.98 -8.39 9.36
N VAL A 163 -3.79 -8.24 8.04
CA VAL A 163 -4.83 -7.79 7.11
C VAL A 163 -5.70 -8.94 6.59
N ARG A 164 -5.17 -10.17 6.49
CA ARG A 164 -5.86 -11.32 5.90
C ARG A 164 -7.28 -11.58 6.45
N PRO A 165 -7.57 -11.46 7.76
CA PRO A 165 -8.93 -11.64 8.29
C PRO A 165 -9.93 -10.57 7.83
N HIS A 166 -9.44 -9.39 7.45
CA HIS A 166 -10.23 -8.21 7.11
C HIS A 166 -10.39 -7.99 5.59
N LEU A 167 -9.85 -8.89 4.76
CA LEU A 167 -9.76 -8.70 3.32
C LEU A 167 -11.12 -8.43 2.65
N ALA A 168 -12.15 -9.17 3.03
CA ALA A 168 -13.50 -9.00 2.47
C ALA A 168 -14.13 -7.64 2.82
N GLU A 169 -13.86 -7.14 4.02
CA GLU A 169 -14.33 -5.83 4.47
C GLU A 169 -13.57 -4.72 3.76
N LEU A 170 -12.24 -4.81 3.69
CA LEU A 170 -11.40 -3.88 2.95
C LEU A 170 -11.76 -3.82 1.46
N ARG A 171 -12.03 -4.96 0.83
CA ARG A 171 -12.46 -5.01 -0.57
C ARG A 171 -13.74 -4.21 -0.79
N ARG A 172 -14.75 -4.44 0.06
CA ARG A 172 -16.00 -3.64 0.04
C ARG A 172 -15.76 -2.15 0.28
N LEU A 173 -14.75 -1.80 1.07
CA LEU A 173 -14.46 -0.42 1.42
C LEU A 173 -13.60 0.31 0.36
N LEU A 174 -12.83 -0.41 -0.45
CA LEU A 174 -11.91 0.19 -1.43
C LEU A 174 -12.42 0.11 -2.87
N GLU A 175 -13.27 -0.85 -3.21
CA GLU A 175 -13.81 -1.03 -4.58
C GLU A 175 -15.17 -0.32 -4.80
N ARG A 176 -15.46 0.73 -4.02
CA ARG A 176 -16.77 1.42 -4.06
C ARG A 176 -16.93 2.31 -5.27
#